data_AF-A0A2P6AQS1-F1
#
_entry.id   AF-A0A2P6AQS1-F1
#
_cell.length_a   1.000
_cell.length_b   1.000
_cell.length_c   1.000
_cell.angle_alpha   90.00
_cell.angle_beta   90.00
_cell.angle_gamma   90.00
#
_symmetry.space_group_name_H-M   'P 1'
#
loop_
_entity.id
_entity.type
_entity.pdbx_description
1 polymer ?
#
loop_
_entity_poly.entity_id
_entity_poly.type
_entity_poly.pdbx_seq_one_letter_code
_entity_poly.pdbx_strand_id
1 'polypeptide(L)' 'QPLDGIEGMARIPASPSVAIWDADGRLAYAGPYSLGMVCTSANSFVEPVIDKLLAGERVVPSGILAVGCYCAMP' A
#
# COMPACT_ATOMS: atom_id res chain seq x y z
N GLN A 1 12.16 -4.73 -22.23
CA GLN A 1 12.53 -5.97 -21.52
C GLN A 1 11.80 -5.97 -20.19
N PRO A 2 11.17 -7.07 -19.76
CA PRO A 2 10.63 -7.18 -18.40
C PRO A 2 11.76 -6.97 -17.39
N LEU A 3 11.45 -6.40 -16.23
CA LEU A 3 12.40 -6.38 -15.13
C LEU A 3 12.60 -7.82 -14.63
N ASP A 4 13.84 -8.23 -14.40
CA ASP A 4 14.15 -9.56 -13.85
C ASP A 4 13.60 -9.75 -12.43
N GLY A 5 13.31 -8.63 -11.75
CA GLY A 5 12.65 -8.57 -10.45
C GLY A 5 12.53 -7.14 -9.96
N ILE A 6 11.88 -6.95 -8.81
CA ILE A 6 11.83 -5.65 -8.12
C ILE A 6 12.78 -5.71 -6.93
N GLU A 7 13.85 -4.92 -6.97
CA GLU A 7 14.80 -4.82 -5.87
C GLU A 7 14.08 -4.45 -4.57
N GLY A 8 14.39 -5.17 -3.49
CA GLY A 8 13.77 -4.94 -2.18
C GLY A 8 12.39 -5.58 -1.99
N MET A 9 11.80 -6.21 -3.01
CA MET A 9 10.49 -6.90 -2.86
C MET A 9 10.52 -7.98 -1.76
N ALA A 10 11.64 -8.69 -1.60
CA ALA A 10 11.82 -9.68 -0.53
C ALA A 10 11.77 -9.09 0.90
N ARG A 11 11.87 -7.76 1.06
CA ARG A 11 11.74 -7.06 2.35
C ARG A 11 10.32 -6.61 2.63
N ILE A 12 9.43 -6.67 1.65
CA ILE A 12 8.02 -6.35 1.84
C ILE A 12 7.40 -7.52 2.60
N PRO A 13 6.90 -7.30 3.83
CA PRO A 13 6.44 -8.39 4.65
C PRO A 13 5.31 -9.13 3.94
N ALA A 14 4.27 -8.45 3.42
CA ALA A 14 3.11 -9.08 2.81
C ALA A 14 2.71 -8.46 1.47
N SER A 15 2.23 -9.29 0.54
CA SER A 15 1.66 -8.88 -0.75
C SER A 15 0.17 -9.20 -0.84
N PRO A 16 -0.66 -8.42 -1.58
CA PRO A 16 -0.31 -7.20 -2.31
C PRO A 16 -0.14 -5.98 -1.38
N SER A 17 0.92 -5.21 -1.61
CA SER A 17 1.25 -3.99 -0.87
C SER A 17 1.31 -2.78 -1.79
N VAL A 18 0.96 -1.60 -1.28
CA VAL A 18 1.04 -0.33 -1.99
C VAL A 18 1.74 0.71 -1.13
N ALA A 19 2.51 1.57 -1.79
CA ALA A 19 3.02 2.81 -1.22
C ALA A 19 2.48 4.00 -2.04
N ILE A 20 2.10 5.08 -1.35
CA ILE A 20 1.52 6.29 -1.92
C ILE A 20 2.33 7.49 -1.41
N TRP A 21 2.69 8.37 -2.32
CA TRP A 21 3.34 9.64 -2.03
C TRP A 21 2.41 10.79 -2.38
N ASP A 22 2.47 11.89 -1.61
CA ASP A 22 1.80 13.13 -1.96
C ASP A 22 2.54 13.88 -3.08
N ALA A 23 1.96 15.00 -3.54
CA ALA A 23 2.52 15.81 -4.63
C ALA A 23 3.88 16.44 -4.28
N ASP A 24 4.21 16.57 -2.99
CA ASP A 24 5.49 17.07 -2.50
C ASP A 24 6.53 15.94 -2.33
N GLY A 25 6.19 14.72 -2.75
CA GLY A 25 7.04 13.54 -2.65
C GLY A 25 7.15 12.97 -1.24
N ARG A 26 6.26 13.33 -0.31
CA ARG A 26 6.24 12.80 1.05
C ARG A 26 5.44 11.51 1.08
N LEU A 27 5.93 10.51 1.82
CA LEU A 27 5.20 9.25 1.99
C LEU A 27 3.89 9.54 2.73
N ALA A 28 2.76 9.19 2.10
CA ALA A 28 1.41 9.33 2.64
C ALA A 28 0.87 8.00 3.18
N TYR A 29 1.24 6.88 2.55
CA TYR A 29 0.82 5.53 2.93
C TYR A 29 1.83 4.47 2.49
N ALA A 30 2.05 3.45 3.31
CA ALA A 30 2.74 2.22 2.91
C ALA A 30 2.15 1.04 3.70
N GLY A 31 1.57 0.07 3.00
CA GLY A 31 0.83 -1.01 3.67
C GLY A 31 0.07 -1.92 2.70
N PRO A 32 -0.80 -2.80 3.24
CA PRO A 32 -1.62 -3.70 2.43
C PRO A 32 -2.64 -2.93 1.60
N TYR A 33 -2.95 -3.41 0.40
CA TYR A 33 -3.97 -2.76 -0.44
C TYR A 33 -5.36 -2.71 0.25
N SER A 34 -5.75 -3.79 0.92
CA SER A 34 -7.09 -3.95 1.52
C SER A 34 -7.08 -4.77 2.81
N LEU A 35 -8.17 -4.70 3.56
CA LEU A 35 -8.44 -5.53 4.74
C LEU A 35 -8.95 -6.92 4.32
N GLY A 36 -8.20 -7.96 4.71
CA GLY A 36 -8.60 -9.36 4.54
C GLY A 36 -8.15 -9.99 3.21
N MET A 37 -8.66 -11.21 2.96
CA MET A 37 -8.25 -12.05 1.83
C MET A 37 -8.88 -11.62 0.49
N VAL A 38 -10.01 -10.92 0.53
CA VAL A 38 -10.78 -10.54 -0.66
C VAL A 38 -10.61 -9.05 -0.91
N CYS A 39 -10.06 -8.70 -2.07
CA CYS A 39 -9.92 -7.31 -2.50
C CYS A 39 -11.29 -6.78 -2.96
N THR A 40 -11.88 -5.85 -2.21
CA THR A 40 -13.07 -5.09 -2.60
C THR A 40 -12.87 -3.63 -2.25
N SER A 41 -13.53 -2.71 -2.96
CA SER A 41 -13.53 -1.27 -2.60
C SER A 41 -14.02 -1.04 -1.17
N ALA A 42 -14.99 -1.83 -0.71
CA ALA A 42 -15.53 -1.73 0.65
C ALA A 42 -14.48 -1.98 1.76
N ASN A 43 -13.35 -2.64 1.45
CA ASN A 43 -12.26 -2.91 2.38
C ASN A 43 -10.94 -2.25 1.95
N SER A 44 -10.96 -1.23 1.09
CA SER A 44 -9.76 -0.55 0.60
C SER A 44 -9.15 0.36 1.65
N PHE A 45 -7.86 0.18 1.96
CA PHE A 45 -7.09 1.16 2.74
C PHE A 45 -6.57 2.30 1.88
N VAL A 46 -6.57 2.11 0.56
CA VAL A 46 -5.98 3.02 -0.43
C VAL A 46 -6.96 4.14 -0.81
N GLU A 47 -8.24 3.81 -1.04
CA GLU A 47 -9.26 4.79 -1.48
C GLU A 47 -9.36 5.99 -0.52
N PRO A 48 -9.45 5.82 0.82
CA PRO A 48 -9.52 6.95 1.74
C PRO A 48 -8.26 7.84 1.75
N VAL A 49 -7.10 7.27 1.43
CA VAL A 49 -5.84 8.04 1.34
C VAL A 49 -5.84 8.89 0.07
N ILE A 50 -6.22 8.29 -1.06
CA ILE A 50 -6.29 8.99 -2.35
C ILE A 50 -7.28 10.15 -2.28
N ASP A 51 -8.48 9.92 -1.73
CA ASP A 51 -9.51 10.97 -1.63
C ASP A 51 -9.02 12.18 -0.82
N LYS A 52 -8.30 11.95 0.29
CA LYS A 52 -7.71 13.02 1.10
C LYS A 52 -6.64 13.80 0.33
N LEU A 53 -5.75 13.10 -0.37
CA LEU A 53 -4.72 13.75 -1.19
C LEU A 53 -5.35 14.58 -2.32
N LEU A 54 -6.41 14.08 -2.96
CA LEU A 54 -7.16 14.81 -3.98
C LEU A 54 -7.90 16.03 -3.42
N ALA A 55 -8.34 15.98 -2.16
CA ALA A 55 -8.89 17.13 -1.45
C ALA A 55 -7.83 18.15 -1.00
N GLY A 56 -6.54 17.90 -1.26
CA GLY A 56 -5.43 18.74 -0.83
C GLY A 56 -5.10 18.59 0.67
N GLU A 57 -5.63 17.57 1.32
CA GLU A 57 -5.31 17.29 2.72
C GLU A 57 -3.95 16.61 2.84
N ARG A 58 -3.24 16.94 3.91
CA ARG A 58 -1.99 16.27 4.25
C ARG A 58 -2.29 14.98 5.02
N VAL A 59 -1.89 13.86 4.46
CA VAL A 59 -1.97 12.56 5.13
C VAL A 59 -0.63 12.27 5.82
N VAL A 60 -0.68 12.07 7.13
CA VAL A 60 0.48 11.57 7.88
C VAL A 60 0.34 10.04 7.98
N PRO A 61 1.36 9.26 7.57
CA PRO A 61 1.29 7.81 7.68
C PRO A 61 1.15 7.43 9.17
N SER A 62 0.00 6.89 9.54
CA SER A 62 -0.13 6.11 10.76
C SER A 62 0.25 4.67 10.43
N GLY A 63 1.21 4.10 11.19
CA GLY A 63 1.61 2.71 10.98
C GLY A 63 0.43 1.79 11.20
N ILE A 64 -0.01 1.08 10.16
CA ILE A 64 -1.03 0.05 10.27
C ILE A 64 -0.33 -1.27 10.58
N LEU A 65 -0.53 -1.78 11.80
CA LEU A 65 -0.17 -3.15 12.13
C LEU A 65 -1.22 -4.08 11.50
N ALA A 66 -0.84 -4.74 10.42
CA ALA A 66 -1.68 -5.74 9.76
C ALA A 66 -0.98 -7.11 9.79
N VAL A 67 -1.75 -8.16 10.07
CA VAL A 67 -1.33 -9.55 9.92
C VAL A 67 -1.97 -10.07 8.63
N GLY A 68 -1.16 -10.35 7.63
CA GLY A 68 -1.61 -10.88 6.34
C GLY A 68 -1.05 -12.27 6.07
N CYS A 69 -1.76 -13.09 5.31
CA CYS A 69 -1.21 -14.31 4.75
C CYS A 69 -0.25 -13.94 3.61
N TYR A 70 0.94 -14.51 3.65
CA TYR A 70 2.00 -14.26 2.69
C TYR A 70 1.78 -15.09 1.43
N CYS A 71 1.78 -14.47 0.24
CA CYS A 71 1.99 -15.24 -0.98
C CYS A 71 3.44 -15.73 -0.98
N ALA A 72 3.64 -17.04 -1.13
CA ALA A 72 4.96 -17.55 -1.47
C ALA A 72 5.34 -16.94 -2.83
N MET A 73 6.45 -16.23 -2.88
CA MET A 73 7.00 -15.74 -4.13
C MET A 73 7.31 -16.97 -5.02
N PRO A 74 6.90 -16.99 -6.30
CA PRO A 74 7.33 -18.02 -7.23
C PRO A 74 8.84 -17.97 -7.49
#